data_AF-A0A508SUP3-F1
#
_entry.id   AF-A0A508SUP3-F1
#
_cell.length_a   1.000
_cell.length_b   1.000
_cell.length_c   1.000
_cell.angle_alpha   90.00
_cell.angle_beta   90.00
_cell.angle_gamma   90.00
#
_symmetry.space_group_name_H-M   'P 1'
#
loop_
_entity.id
_entity.type
_entity.pdbx_description
1 polymer ?
#
loop_
_entity_poly.entity_id
_entity_poly.type
_entity_poly.pdbx_seq_one_letter_code
_entity_poly.pdbx_strand_id
1 'polypeptide(L)'
;MTVRAGREFLAIPGPTTMPDQVLQAMHRPALDIYSAEMIELTESLLRDLSKLFATQGKSYIYISNGHGAWEATLSNVLSRGDKVLVLESGRFAIGWGQAAAAMGAEVEVLKGDWRRAIRPAEVEERLRRDKEHTIKAILAVQVDTASGAYNDIEAIGKAIKAAGHPALFMVDTVASLGCTPFEMDKWYIDVAMSGSQKGLMTPPGLGFVAASDRAFEAHKKADLRTPYWDWTEREGSEHYRKYAGTAPVHLLFALREAINMIHAEGLENAFERHRLLGETVRRAVAVWAEGQVLGFNIAEAAERSNTVTTVTVKGADPAAIQRYAKEKCGVVLGTGIGDLQGQAFRIAHMGHVNAPMVLGTLGVIEVALAALKIPHGRGGVDAAVQWLGENVRA
;
A
#
# COMPACT_ATOMS: atom_id res chain seq x y z
N MET A 1 -21.33 21.64 21.19
CA MET A 1 -20.26 22.50 20.67
C MET A 1 -19.23 21.62 19.95
N THR A 2 -18.58 22.12 18.90
CA THR A 2 -17.51 21.42 18.15
C THR A 2 -16.29 22.33 18.08
N VAL A 3 -15.10 21.75 18.07
CA VAL A 3 -13.81 22.45 17.92
C VAL A 3 -13.11 22.07 16.61
N ARG A 4 -13.87 21.59 15.62
CA ARG A 4 -13.34 21.06 14.36
C ARG A 4 -12.91 22.10 13.31
N ALA A 5 -13.06 23.40 13.58
CA ALA A 5 -12.76 24.43 12.58
C ALA A 5 -11.24 24.49 12.31
N GLY A 6 -10.83 24.26 11.07
CA GLY A 6 -9.41 24.16 10.66
C GLY A 6 -9.24 23.23 9.47
N ARG A 7 -7.99 22.88 9.12
CA ARG A 7 -7.69 21.84 8.12
C ARG A 7 -8.16 20.49 8.67
N GLU A 8 -8.95 19.74 7.90
CA GLU A 8 -9.32 18.37 8.28
C GLU A 8 -8.11 17.46 8.19
N PHE A 9 -7.86 16.64 9.22
CA PHE A 9 -6.72 15.74 9.28
C PHE A 9 -7.16 14.35 8.85
N LEU A 10 -6.63 13.88 7.72
CA LEU A 10 -6.90 12.56 7.18
C LEU A 10 -5.90 11.55 7.75
N ALA A 11 -6.33 10.78 8.75
CA ALA A 11 -5.62 9.61 9.27
C ALA A 11 -6.23 8.30 8.75
N ILE A 12 -6.73 8.35 7.50
CA ILE A 12 -7.23 7.19 6.75
C ILE A 12 -6.12 6.61 5.87
N PRO A 13 -6.04 5.28 5.71
CA PRO A 13 -4.97 4.64 4.94
C PRO A 13 -5.27 4.69 3.43
N GLY A 14 -5.54 5.88 2.88
CA GLY A 14 -5.86 6.12 1.47
C GLY A 14 -7.30 6.64 1.25
N PRO A 15 -7.48 7.74 0.48
CA PRO A 15 -6.44 8.61 -0.05
C PRO A 15 -5.70 9.33 1.08
N THR A 16 -4.37 9.44 0.97
CA THR A 16 -3.53 10.15 1.95
C THR A 16 -3.58 11.66 1.76
N THR A 17 -3.08 12.41 2.73
CA THR A 17 -2.84 13.84 2.57
C THR A 17 -1.93 14.09 1.37
N MET A 18 -2.37 15.01 0.50
CA MET A 18 -1.59 15.44 -0.65
C MET A 18 -0.85 16.75 -0.30
N PRO A 19 0.45 16.88 -0.66
CA PRO A 19 1.18 18.11 -0.50
C PRO A 19 0.58 19.24 -1.33
N ASP A 20 0.65 20.46 -0.81
CA ASP A 20 0.11 21.63 -1.52
C ASP A 20 0.89 21.88 -2.84
N GLN A 21 2.19 21.55 -2.89
CA GLN A 21 3.00 21.59 -4.12
C GLN A 21 2.47 20.64 -5.21
N VAL A 22 2.07 19.43 -4.85
CA VAL A 22 1.49 18.44 -5.78
C VAL A 22 0.14 18.93 -6.32
N LEU A 23 -0.69 19.55 -5.47
CA LEU A 23 -1.92 20.21 -5.90
C LEU A 23 -1.64 21.34 -6.90
N GLN A 24 -0.67 22.21 -6.60
CA GLN A 24 -0.30 23.33 -7.47
C GLN A 24 0.28 22.88 -8.81
N ALA A 25 1.01 21.77 -8.86
CA ALA A 25 1.55 21.22 -10.10
C ALA A 25 0.46 20.89 -11.13
N MET A 26 -0.76 20.58 -10.68
CA MET A 26 -1.91 20.35 -11.55
C MET A 26 -2.56 21.65 -12.06
N HIS A 27 -2.26 22.80 -11.47
CA HIS A 27 -2.94 24.06 -11.75
C HIS A 27 -2.32 24.80 -12.94
N ARG A 28 -2.35 24.16 -14.11
CA ARG A 28 -1.86 24.69 -15.39
C ARG A 28 -2.57 23.99 -16.57
N PRO A 29 -2.60 24.58 -17.78
CA PRO A 29 -3.15 23.92 -18.97
C PRO A 29 -2.43 22.59 -19.28
N ALA A 30 -3.16 21.66 -19.91
CA ALA A 30 -2.59 20.41 -20.39
C ALA A 30 -1.59 20.63 -21.53
N LEU A 31 -0.62 19.72 -21.64
CA LEU A 31 0.27 19.61 -22.80
C LEU A 31 -0.46 18.97 -23.98
N ASP A 32 -0.01 19.30 -25.18
CA ASP A 32 -0.31 18.50 -26.37
C ASP A 32 0.30 17.09 -26.21
N ILE A 33 -0.50 16.06 -26.46
CA ILE A 33 -0.14 14.66 -26.27
C ILE A 33 1.00 14.19 -27.18
N TYR A 34 1.26 14.92 -28.27
CA TYR A 34 2.36 14.63 -29.20
C TYR A 34 3.59 15.50 -28.98
N SER A 35 3.54 16.43 -28.00
CA SER A 35 4.65 17.33 -27.73
C SER A 35 5.85 16.59 -27.11
N ALA A 36 7.06 17.09 -27.38
CA ALA A 36 8.28 16.55 -26.80
C ALA A 36 8.27 16.64 -25.26
N GLU A 37 7.65 17.68 -24.69
CA GLU A 37 7.49 17.85 -23.24
C GLU A 37 6.63 16.73 -22.63
N MET A 38 5.55 16.33 -23.30
CA MET A 38 4.68 15.25 -22.82
C MET A 38 5.36 13.88 -22.90
N ILE A 39 6.12 13.64 -23.97
CA ILE A 39 6.92 12.41 -24.13
C ILE A 39 7.98 12.34 -23.01
N GLU A 40 8.77 13.38 -22.81
CA GLU A 40 9.81 13.41 -21.77
C GLU A 40 9.22 13.30 -20.36
N LEU A 41 8.08 13.95 -20.09
CA LEU A 41 7.37 13.79 -18.82
C LEU A 41 7.02 12.32 -18.56
N THR A 42 6.51 11.62 -19.57
CA THR A 42 6.16 10.20 -19.44
C THR A 42 7.38 9.34 -19.22
N GLU A 43 8.41 9.50 -20.06
CA GLU A 43 9.61 8.65 -19.99
C GLU A 43 10.38 8.87 -18.70
N SER A 44 10.52 10.10 -18.22
CA SER A 44 11.15 10.40 -16.94
C SER A 44 10.40 9.78 -15.76
N LEU A 45 9.06 9.81 -15.78
CA LEU A 45 8.23 9.14 -14.77
C LEU A 45 8.40 7.62 -14.80
N LEU A 46 8.44 7.00 -15.98
CA LEU A 46 8.66 5.55 -16.09
C LEU A 46 10.03 5.14 -15.57
N ARG A 47 11.09 5.91 -15.88
CA ARG A 47 12.44 5.68 -15.35
C ARG A 47 12.49 5.78 -13.83
N ASP A 48 11.85 6.80 -13.25
CA ASP A 48 11.84 6.98 -11.80
C ASP A 48 10.94 5.96 -11.09
N LEU A 49 9.84 5.51 -11.71
CA LEU A 49 9.05 4.38 -11.20
C LEU A 49 9.89 3.10 -11.12
N SER A 50 10.69 2.79 -12.15
CA SER A 50 11.61 1.64 -12.08
C SER A 50 12.63 1.76 -10.94
N LYS A 51 13.09 2.98 -10.61
CA LYS A 51 13.95 3.21 -9.43
C LYS A 51 13.19 2.99 -8.12
N LEU A 52 11.94 3.47 -8.01
CA LEU A 52 11.10 3.28 -6.82
C LEU A 52 10.79 1.81 -6.56
N PHE A 53 10.57 1.02 -7.61
CA PHE A 53 10.43 -0.43 -7.51
C PHE A 53 11.77 -1.16 -7.34
N ALA A 54 12.90 -0.45 -7.49
CA ALA A 54 14.26 -1.01 -7.48
C ALA A 54 14.41 -2.19 -8.45
N THR A 55 14.10 -1.92 -9.72
CA THR A 55 14.16 -2.90 -10.81
C THR A 55 14.86 -2.39 -12.06
N GLN A 56 15.54 -3.28 -12.78
CA GLN A 56 15.97 -3.08 -14.17
C GLN A 56 14.88 -3.44 -15.19
N GLY A 57 13.76 -4.00 -14.73
CA GLY A 57 12.59 -4.31 -15.54
C GLY A 57 11.84 -3.07 -16.05
N LYS A 58 10.69 -3.32 -16.67
CA LYS A 58 9.87 -2.27 -17.27
C LYS A 58 8.78 -1.82 -16.33
N SER A 59 8.54 -0.51 -16.27
CA SER A 59 7.45 0.09 -15.52
C SER A 59 6.36 0.61 -16.46
N TYR A 60 5.12 0.63 -15.97
CA TYR A 60 3.93 1.06 -16.69
C TYR A 60 3.04 1.96 -15.82
N ILE A 61 2.37 2.91 -16.47
CA ILE A 61 1.36 3.77 -15.85
C ILE A 61 0.01 3.50 -16.51
N TYR A 62 -0.98 3.14 -15.71
CA TYR A 62 -2.36 2.94 -16.12
C TYR A 62 -3.24 4.05 -15.59
N ILE A 63 -4.22 4.47 -16.38
CA ILE A 63 -5.29 5.39 -15.94
C ILE A 63 -6.31 4.57 -15.14
N SER A 64 -5.97 4.25 -13.89
CA SER A 64 -6.76 3.37 -13.03
C SER A 64 -6.42 3.60 -11.56
N ASN A 65 -7.16 2.97 -10.65
CA ASN A 65 -6.72 2.85 -9.26
C ASN A 65 -5.92 1.55 -9.06
N GLY A 66 -5.45 1.28 -7.83
CA GLY A 66 -4.69 0.05 -7.53
C GLY A 66 -5.40 -1.26 -7.93
N HIS A 67 -6.73 -1.35 -7.89
CA HIS A 67 -7.45 -2.56 -8.32
C HIS A 67 -7.45 -2.72 -9.86
N GLY A 68 -7.38 -1.62 -10.62
CA GLY A 68 -7.13 -1.72 -12.06
C GLY A 68 -5.72 -2.19 -12.37
N ALA A 69 -4.73 -1.78 -11.56
CA ALA A 69 -3.38 -2.33 -11.65
C ALA A 69 -3.32 -3.82 -11.24
N TRP A 70 -4.15 -4.28 -10.30
CA TRP A 70 -4.32 -5.73 -10.05
C TRP A 70 -4.74 -6.46 -11.32
N GLU A 71 -5.81 -6.00 -11.97
CA GLU A 71 -6.29 -6.59 -13.22
C GLU A 71 -5.21 -6.54 -14.31
N ALA A 72 -4.51 -5.42 -14.45
CA ALA A 72 -3.43 -5.25 -15.42
C ALA A 72 -2.29 -6.26 -15.20
N THR A 73 -1.87 -6.50 -13.96
CA THR A 73 -0.83 -7.51 -13.69
C THR A 73 -1.31 -8.91 -14.02
N LEU A 74 -2.53 -9.29 -13.59
CA LEU A 74 -3.10 -10.62 -13.82
C LEU A 74 -3.30 -10.88 -15.31
N SER A 75 -3.89 -9.93 -16.03
CA SER A 75 -4.19 -10.08 -17.46
C SER A 75 -2.93 -10.31 -18.28
N ASN A 76 -1.81 -9.69 -17.89
CA ASN A 76 -0.58 -9.71 -18.66
C ASN A 76 0.30 -10.93 -18.42
N VAL A 77 0.04 -11.77 -17.42
CA VAL A 77 0.94 -12.92 -17.13
C VAL A 77 0.22 -14.25 -16.94
N LEU A 78 -1.12 -14.25 -16.89
CA LEU A 78 -1.93 -15.45 -16.68
C LEU A 78 -2.77 -15.78 -17.91
N SER A 79 -3.10 -17.07 -18.02
CA SER A 79 -4.10 -17.61 -18.93
C SER A 79 -5.28 -18.22 -18.16
N ARG A 80 -6.40 -18.39 -18.84
CA ARG A 80 -7.61 -19.00 -18.27
C ARG A 80 -7.31 -20.42 -17.76
N GLY A 81 -7.73 -20.71 -16.52
CA GLY A 81 -7.45 -21.97 -15.84
C GLY A 81 -6.10 -22.03 -15.13
N ASP A 82 -5.22 -21.02 -15.28
CA ASP A 82 -3.99 -20.97 -14.50
C ASP A 82 -4.31 -20.91 -13.01
N LYS A 83 -3.54 -21.67 -12.21
CA LYS A 83 -3.71 -21.71 -10.77
C LYS A 83 -2.85 -20.66 -10.08
N VAL A 84 -3.46 -19.91 -9.16
CA VAL A 84 -2.83 -18.84 -8.39
C VAL A 84 -2.88 -19.16 -6.91
N LEU A 85 -1.74 -19.01 -6.22
CA LEU A 85 -1.64 -19.13 -4.77
C LEU A 85 -1.70 -17.74 -4.12
N VAL A 86 -2.72 -17.48 -3.33
CA VAL A 86 -2.91 -16.23 -2.60
C VAL A 86 -2.39 -16.38 -1.17
N LEU A 87 -1.49 -15.51 -0.75
CA LEU A 87 -0.93 -15.52 0.61
C LEU A 87 -1.74 -14.56 1.50
N GLU A 88 -2.59 -15.13 2.37
CA GLU A 88 -3.49 -14.33 3.21
C GLU A 88 -2.75 -13.70 4.40
N SER A 89 -2.82 -12.37 4.50
CA SER A 89 -2.44 -11.59 5.69
C SER A 89 -3.54 -10.60 6.11
N GLY A 90 -4.69 -10.64 5.44
CA GLY A 90 -5.78 -9.69 5.60
C GLY A 90 -6.69 -9.67 4.37
N ARG A 91 -7.33 -8.53 4.09
CA ARG A 91 -8.35 -8.41 3.05
C ARG A 91 -7.79 -8.39 1.63
N PHE A 92 -6.66 -7.73 1.41
CA PHE A 92 -6.30 -7.24 0.08
C PHE A 92 -5.72 -8.32 -0.82
N ALA A 93 -4.88 -9.22 -0.28
CA ALA A 93 -4.42 -10.38 -1.05
C ALA A 93 -5.59 -11.28 -1.48
N ILE A 94 -6.56 -11.51 -0.57
CA ILE A 94 -7.80 -12.22 -0.89
C ILE A 94 -8.60 -11.51 -1.97
N GLY A 95 -8.73 -10.17 -1.88
CA GLY A 95 -9.40 -9.36 -2.90
C GLY A 95 -8.73 -9.47 -4.27
N TRP A 96 -7.40 -9.49 -4.31
CA TRP A 96 -6.64 -9.67 -5.55
C TRP A 96 -6.84 -11.08 -6.14
N GLY A 97 -6.84 -12.10 -5.29
CA GLY A 97 -7.23 -13.46 -5.67
C GLY A 97 -8.66 -13.54 -6.24
N GLN A 98 -9.62 -12.88 -5.60
CA GLN A 98 -11.00 -12.81 -6.09
C GLN A 98 -11.09 -12.16 -7.47
N ALA A 99 -10.29 -11.14 -7.76
CA ALA A 99 -10.17 -10.56 -9.09
C ALA A 99 -9.61 -11.58 -10.10
N ALA A 100 -8.57 -12.34 -9.75
CA ALA A 100 -8.03 -13.40 -10.59
C ALA A 100 -9.07 -14.48 -10.90
N ALA A 101 -9.84 -14.93 -9.89
CA ALA A 101 -10.93 -15.88 -10.09
C ALA A 101 -12.00 -15.35 -11.05
N ALA A 102 -12.40 -14.09 -10.90
CA ALA A 102 -13.38 -13.46 -11.78
C ALA A 102 -12.91 -13.35 -13.24
N MET A 103 -11.60 -13.29 -13.47
CA MET A 103 -10.99 -13.30 -14.80
C MET A 103 -10.87 -14.72 -15.39
N GLY A 104 -11.02 -15.76 -14.57
CA GLY A 104 -11.02 -17.16 -14.97
C GLY A 104 -9.77 -17.95 -14.55
N ALA A 105 -8.99 -17.46 -13.59
CA ALA A 105 -7.94 -18.24 -12.93
C ALA A 105 -8.53 -19.16 -11.84
N GLU A 106 -7.85 -20.26 -11.55
CA GLU A 106 -8.13 -21.06 -10.36
C GLU A 106 -7.41 -20.46 -9.15
N VAL A 107 -8.09 -20.33 -8.01
CA VAL A 107 -7.51 -19.65 -6.84
C VAL A 107 -7.43 -20.60 -5.66
N GLU A 108 -6.22 -20.76 -5.15
CA GLU A 108 -5.93 -21.39 -3.87
C GLU A 108 -5.49 -20.34 -2.87
N VAL A 109 -6.00 -20.40 -1.64
CA VAL A 109 -5.60 -19.49 -0.56
C VAL A 109 -4.75 -20.25 0.44
N LEU A 110 -3.51 -19.80 0.66
CA LEU A 110 -2.74 -20.16 1.85
C LEU A 110 -3.29 -19.34 3.02
N LYS A 111 -4.14 -19.99 3.81
CA LYS A 111 -4.96 -19.35 4.84
C LYS A 111 -4.09 -18.79 5.99
N GLY A 112 -4.37 -17.54 6.36
CA GLY A 112 -3.81 -16.86 7.52
C GLY A 112 -4.85 -16.72 8.65
N ASP A 113 -4.56 -15.85 9.63
CA ASP A 113 -5.44 -15.60 10.78
C ASP A 113 -5.76 -14.11 11.02
N TRP A 114 -5.33 -13.22 10.11
CA TRP A 114 -5.47 -11.75 10.20
C TRP A 114 -4.79 -11.09 11.41
N ARG A 115 -4.12 -11.87 12.28
CA ARG A 115 -3.43 -11.39 13.49
C ARG A 115 -1.92 -11.45 13.37
N ARG A 116 -1.41 -12.06 12.29
CA ARG A 116 0.01 -12.15 11.97
C ARG A 116 0.30 -11.96 10.48
N ALA A 117 1.58 -11.72 10.18
CA ALA A 117 2.11 -11.73 8.82
C ALA A 117 2.16 -13.15 8.24
N ILE A 118 2.34 -13.23 6.91
CA ILE A 118 2.56 -14.48 6.17
C ILE A 118 3.82 -15.18 6.71
N ARG A 119 3.76 -16.51 6.94
CA ARG A 119 4.92 -17.30 7.36
C ARG A 119 5.69 -17.85 6.15
N PRO A 120 6.93 -17.41 5.88
CA PRO A 120 7.70 -17.89 4.72
C PRO A 120 7.89 -19.41 4.70
N ALA A 121 8.04 -20.04 5.87
CA ALA A 121 8.18 -21.49 5.98
C ALA A 121 6.96 -22.27 5.47
N GLU A 122 5.74 -21.75 5.68
CA GLU A 122 4.51 -22.37 5.17
C GLU A 122 4.40 -22.21 3.64
N VAL A 123 4.88 -21.09 3.11
CA VAL A 123 4.95 -20.86 1.66
C VAL A 123 5.90 -21.87 1.03
N GLU A 124 7.12 -22.02 1.55
CA GLU A 124 8.09 -23.01 1.07
C GLU A 124 7.53 -24.44 1.13
N GLU A 125 6.94 -24.82 2.26
CA GLU A 125 6.34 -26.14 2.43
C GLU A 125 5.23 -26.40 1.43
N ARG A 126 4.32 -25.43 1.24
CA ARG A 126 3.22 -25.58 0.29
C ARG A 126 3.75 -25.74 -1.14
N LEU A 127 4.73 -24.94 -1.55
CA LEU A 127 5.28 -25.00 -2.90
C LEU A 127 6.04 -26.32 -3.15
N ARG A 128 6.76 -26.87 -2.16
CA ARG A 128 7.39 -28.19 -2.28
C ARG A 128 6.40 -29.34 -2.50
N ARG A 129 5.15 -29.19 -2.04
CA ARG A 129 4.09 -30.18 -2.26
C ARG A 129 3.52 -30.11 -3.69
N ASP A 130 3.66 -28.99 -4.39
CA ASP A 130 3.21 -28.82 -5.78
C ASP A 130 4.22 -29.40 -6.79
N LYS A 131 4.47 -30.71 -6.72
CA LYS A 131 5.49 -31.37 -7.56
C LYS A 131 5.22 -31.27 -9.07
N GLU A 132 3.97 -31.06 -9.44
CA GLU A 132 3.53 -30.90 -10.83
C GLU A 132 3.60 -29.43 -11.31
N HIS A 133 4.00 -28.50 -10.43
CA HIS A 133 4.09 -27.06 -10.70
C HIS A 133 2.78 -26.51 -11.30
N THR A 134 1.66 -26.89 -10.68
CA THR A 134 0.32 -26.43 -11.10
C THR A 134 0.13 -24.94 -10.82
N ILE A 135 0.71 -24.42 -9.72
CA ILE A 135 0.68 -23.01 -9.36
C ILE A 135 1.53 -22.21 -10.35
N LYS A 136 0.93 -21.22 -11.03
CA LYS A 136 1.58 -20.35 -12.01
C LYS A 136 1.97 -18.99 -11.44
N ALA A 137 1.25 -18.50 -10.46
CA ALA A 137 1.57 -17.25 -9.77
C ALA A 137 1.29 -17.32 -8.27
N ILE A 138 2.02 -16.49 -7.51
CA ILE A 138 1.88 -16.32 -6.07
C ILE A 138 1.59 -14.84 -5.82
N LEU A 139 0.48 -14.54 -5.15
CA LEU A 139 0.07 -13.16 -4.84
C LEU A 139 0.32 -12.85 -3.36
N ALA A 140 1.04 -11.76 -3.10
CA ALA A 140 1.24 -11.21 -1.76
C ALA A 140 1.03 -9.70 -1.74
N VAL A 141 0.64 -9.16 -0.58
CA VAL A 141 0.66 -7.72 -0.31
C VAL A 141 1.83 -7.45 0.64
N GLN A 142 2.61 -6.39 0.43
CA GLN A 142 3.67 -6.05 1.39
C GLN A 142 3.08 -5.48 2.70
N VAL A 143 2.05 -4.65 2.57
CA VAL A 143 1.26 -4.14 3.71
C VAL A 143 -0.22 -4.39 3.44
N ASP A 144 -0.86 -5.17 4.31
CA ASP A 144 -2.32 -5.28 4.31
C ASP A 144 -2.92 -4.17 5.16
N THR A 145 -3.56 -3.17 4.54
CA THR A 145 -4.12 -2.04 5.30
C THR A 145 -5.37 -2.36 6.09
N ALA A 146 -5.98 -3.54 5.95
CA ALA A 146 -7.12 -3.95 6.76
C ALA A 146 -6.61 -4.49 8.10
N SER A 147 -5.70 -5.47 8.07
CA SER A 147 -5.15 -6.08 9.28
C SER A 147 -4.06 -5.24 9.94
N GLY A 148 -3.33 -4.42 9.16
CA GLY A 148 -2.14 -3.71 9.62
C GLY A 148 -0.86 -4.54 9.57
N ALA A 149 -0.90 -5.73 8.94
CA ALA A 149 0.25 -6.60 8.78
C ALA A 149 1.28 -6.01 7.81
N TYR A 150 2.56 -6.18 8.15
CA TYR A 150 3.72 -6.03 7.27
C TYR A 150 4.28 -7.42 6.98
N ASN A 151 4.31 -7.80 5.71
CA ASN A 151 4.84 -9.08 5.27
C ASN A 151 6.27 -8.92 4.79
N ASP A 152 7.17 -9.77 5.29
CA ASP A 152 8.58 -9.81 4.86
C ASP A 152 8.69 -10.43 3.47
N ILE A 153 8.59 -9.58 2.45
CA ILE A 153 8.65 -9.97 1.04
C ILE A 153 10.01 -10.56 0.67
N GLU A 154 11.11 -10.12 1.30
CA GLU A 154 12.43 -10.70 1.09
C GLU A 154 12.47 -12.16 1.55
N ALA A 155 11.95 -12.43 2.75
CA ALA A 155 11.90 -13.78 3.30
C ALA A 155 10.96 -14.68 2.48
N ILE A 156 9.81 -14.16 2.03
CA ILE A 156 8.89 -14.89 1.14
C ILE A 156 9.56 -15.22 -0.19
N GLY A 157 10.23 -14.26 -0.83
CA GLY A 157 10.97 -14.49 -2.07
C GLY A 157 12.07 -15.54 -1.92
N LYS A 158 12.81 -15.52 -0.80
CA LYS A 158 13.80 -16.55 -0.46
C LYS A 158 13.17 -17.93 -0.27
N ALA A 159 12.02 -18.02 0.38
CA ALA A 159 11.27 -19.26 0.57
C ALA A 159 10.79 -19.85 -0.76
N ILE A 160 10.27 -19.02 -1.67
CA ILE A 160 9.88 -19.44 -3.04
C ILE A 160 11.09 -20.00 -3.79
N LYS A 161 12.23 -19.30 -3.73
CA LYS A 161 13.48 -19.74 -4.35
C LYS A 161 14.00 -21.05 -3.75
N ALA A 162 13.93 -21.22 -2.43
CA ALA A 162 14.34 -22.43 -1.72
C ALA A 162 13.44 -23.65 -2.01
N ALA A 163 12.18 -23.42 -2.38
CA ALA A 163 11.30 -24.46 -2.90
C ALA A 163 11.65 -24.88 -4.33
N GLY A 164 12.42 -24.09 -5.07
CA GLY A 164 12.75 -24.34 -6.48
C GLY A 164 11.54 -24.22 -7.42
N HIS A 165 10.50 -23.48 -7.00
CA HIS A 165 9.22 -23.44 -7.68
C HIS A 165 9.18 -22.38 -8.80
N PRO A 166 8.66 -22.68 -10.00
CA PRO A 166 8.74 -21.77 -11.15
C PRO A 166 7.66 -20.67 -11.20
N ALA A 167 6.69 -20.69 -10.28
CA ALA A 167 5.61 -19.70 -10.24
C ALA A 167 6.15 -18.26 -10.20
N LEU A 168 5.42 -17.34 -10.83
CA LEU A 168 5.73 -15.91 -10.78
C LEU A 168 5.39 -15.36 -9.40
N PHE A 169 6.31 -14.63 -8.78
CA PHE A 169 6.04 -13.94 -7.53
C PHE A 169 5.54 -12.52 -7.78
N MET A 170 4.30 -12.24 -7.40
CA MET A 170 3.61 -10.98 -7.66
C MET A 170 3.29 -10.25 -6.35
N VAL A 171 3.68 -8.97 -6.25
CA VAL A 171 3.59 -8.20 -5.01
C VAL A 171 2.82 -6.90 -5.18
N ASP A 172 1.78 -6.73 -4.37
CA ASP A 172 1.07 -5.47 -4.20
C ASP A 172 1.80 -4.61 -3.15
N THR A 173 2.18 -3.41 -3.60
CA THR A 173 2.89 -2.39 -2.82
C THR A 173 2.07 -1.10 -2.68
N VAL A 174 0.76 -1.13 -2.91
CA VAL A 174 -0.15 0.02 -2.85
C VAL A 174 0.01 0.77 -1.53
N ALA A 175 0.17 0.06 -0.41
CA ALA A 175 0.27 0.66 0.92
C ALA A 175 1.69 0.75 1.48
N SER A 176 2.72 0.56 0.65
CA SER A 176 4.11 0.46 1.09
C SER A 176 5.11 1.20 0.20
N LEU A 177 4.89 1.29 -1.12
CA LEU A 177 5.80 1.96 -2.05
C LEU A 177 6.00 3.44 -1.68
N GLY A 178 7.27 3.85 -1.53
CA GLY A 178 7.65 5.19 -1.07
C GLY A 178 7.59 5.39 0.46
N CYS A 179 7.12 4.41 1.22
CA CYS A 179 7.03 4.47 2.69
C CYS A 179 7.89 3.42 3.39
N THR A 180 8.17 2.28 2.75
CA THR A 180 8.99 1.20 3.32
C THR A 180 9.97 0.67 2.27
N PRO A 181 11.09 0.04 2.69
CA PRO A 181 12.04 -0.58 1.77
C PRO A 181 11.34 -1.55 0.80
N PHE A 182 11.77 -1.52 -0.45
CA PHE A 182 11.30 -2.40 -1.50
C PHE A 182 12.40 -2.64 -2.54
N GLU A 183 12.69 -3.91 -2.83
CA GLU A 183 13.79 -4.30 -3.73
C GLU A 183 13.33 -5.40 -4.68
N MET A 184 12.66 -5.04 -5.78
CA MET A 184 12.01 -6.00 -6.70
C MET A 184 12.96 -7.09 -7.18
N ASP A 185 14.08 -6.71 -7.80
CA ASP A 185 15.01 -7.66 -8.41
C ASP A 185 15.71 -8.52 -7.34
N LYS A 186 16.14 -7.88 -6.23
CA LYS A 186 16.85 -8.54 -5.13
C LYS A 186 15.97 -9.56 -4.41
N TRP A 187 14.67 -9.29 -4.30
CA TRP A 187 13.71 -10.13 -3.60
C TRP A 187 13.00 -11.13 -4.52
N TYR A 188 13.47 -11.29 -5.75
CA TYR A 188 12.97 -12.27 -6.72
C TYR A 188 11.50 -12.07 -7.09
N ILE A 189 11.06 -10.81 -7.13
CA ILE A 189 9.69 -10.44 -7.50
C ILE A 189 9.63 -10.35 -9.03
N ASP A 190 8.67 -11.06 -9.63
CA ASP A 190 8.50 -11.06 -11.07
C ASP A 190 7.61 -9.90 -11.55
N VAL A 191 6.60 -9.54 -10.76
CA VAL A 191 5.71 -8.39 -11.02
C VAL A 191 5.40 -7.65 -9.72
N ALA A 192 5.57 -6.34 -9.70
CA ALA A 192 5.13 -5.48 -8.60
C ALA A 192 4.08 -4.48 -9.08
N MET A 193 3.17 -4.07 -8.20
CA MET A 193 2.17 -3.05 -8.53
C MET A 193 1.88 -2.09 -7.39
N SER A 194 1.38 -0.91 -7.71
CA SER A 194 1.00 0.11 -6.72
C SER A 194 -0.08 1.06 -7.25
N GLY A 195 -0.43 2.08 -6.46
CA GLY A 195 -1.35 3.15 -6.83
C GLY A 195 -0.91 4.51 -6.28
N SER A 196 -1.37 5.59 -6.92
CA SER A 196 -0.89 6.96 -6.65
C SER A 196 -1.27 7.54 -5.29
N GLN A 197 -2.42 7.18 -4.73
CA GLN A 197 -3.08 7.86 -3.59
C GLN A 197 -2.61 7.45 -2.19
N LYS A 198 -1.39 6.92 -2.10
CA LYS A 198 -0.84 6.31 -0.89
C LYS A 198 0.52 6.92 -0.58
N GLY A 199 1.57 6.11 -0.49
CA GLY A 199 2.93 6.58 -0.21
C GLY A 199 3.48 7.56 -1.25
N LEU A 200 2.94 7.53 -2.48
CA LEU A 200 3.30 8.45 -3.57
C LEU A 200 2.54 9.77 -3.56
N MET A 201 1.69 10.03 -2.55
CA MET A 201 1.16 11.37 -2.23
C MET A 201 0.46 12.09 -3.41
N THR A 202 -0.08 11.34 -4.37
CA THR A 202 -0.63 11.83 -5.64
C THR A 202 -2.14 11.56 -5.68
N PRO A 203 -2.98 12.33 -6.42
CA PRO A 203 -4.42 12.03 -6.48
C PRO A 203 -4.71 10.60 -6.94
N PRO A 204 -5.83 9.97 -6.50
CA PRO A 204 -6.24 8.68 -7.02
C PRO A 204 -6.54 8.78 -8.52
N GLY A 205 -6.06 7.79 -9.28
CA GLY A 205 -6.30 7.74 -10.73
C GLY A 205 -5.13 7.19 -11.55
N LEU A 206 -3.98 6.91 -10.92
CA LEU A 206 -2.89 6.17 -11.56
C LEU A 206 -2.64 4.83 -10.84
N GLY A 207 -2.55 3.77 -11.64
CA GLY A 207 -2.08 2.45 -11.25
C GLY A 207 -0.71 2.19 -11.87
N PHE A 208 0.19 1.57 -11.10
CA PHE A 208 1.55 1.32 -11.54
C PHE A 208 1.83 -0.17 -11.57
N VAL A 209 2.61 -0.61 -12.56
CA VAL A 209 3.11 -1.98 -12.65
C VAL A 209 4.59 -1.93 -13.00
N ALA A 210 5.39 -2.78 -12.38
CA ALA A 210 6.74 -3.09 -12.79
C ALA A 210 6.84 -4.60 -13.07
N ALA A 211 7.49 -4.97 -14.17
CA ALA A 211 7.59 -6.33 -14.66
C ALA A 211 9.03 -6.71 -15.01
N SER A 212 9.44 -7.88 -14.51
CA SER A 212 10.73 -8.52 -14.83
C SER A 212 10.71 -9.18 -16.22
N ASP A 213 11.88 -9.55 -16.73
CA ASP A 213 12.00 -10.31 -17.98
C ASP A 213 11.24 -11.65 -17.93
N ARG A 214 11.21 -12.32 -16.77
CA ARG A 214 10.42 -13.56 -16.60
C ARG A 214 8.93 -13.33 -16.77
N ALA A 215 8.42 -12.21 -16.26
CA ALA A 215 7.03 -11.81 -16.46
C ALA A 215 6.73 -11.51 -17.94
N PHE A 216 7.68 -10.91 -18.68
CA PHE A 216 7.53 -10.72 -20.13
C PHE A 216 7.50 -12.03 -20.92
N GLU A 217 8.25 -13.05 -20.50
CA GLU A 217 8.16 -14.37 -21.14
C GLU A 217 6.80 -15.02 -20.92
N ALA A 218 6.20 -14.85 -19.74
CA ALA A 218 4.82 -15.27 -19.48
C ALA A 218 3.82 -14.47 -20.32
N HIS A 219 4.03 -13.15 -20.42
CA HIS A 219 3.18 -12.24 -21.19
C HIS A 219 2.97 -12.67 -22.64
N LYS A 220 4.00 -13.17 -23.31
CA LYS A 220 3.89 -13.66 -24.70
C LYS A 220 2.81 -14.74 -24.87
N LYS A 221 2.52 -15.50 -23.82
CA LYS A 221 1.58 -16.65 -23.84
C LYS A 221 0.27 -16.37 -23.09
N ALA A 222 0.19 -15.28 -22.32
CA ALA A 222 -0.99 -14.92 -21.54
C ALA A 222 -2.21 -14.69 -22.45
N ASP A 223 -3.35 -15.32 -22.12
CA ASP A 223 -4.60 -15.23 -22.88
C ASP A 223 -5.70 -14.40 -22.19
N LEU A 224 -5.43 -13.89 -20.97
CA LEU A 224 -6.32 -12.96 -20.27
C LEU A 224 -6.13 -11.49 -20.70
N ARG A 225 -5.19 -11.21 -21.60
CA ARG A 225 -4.86 -9.86 -22.06
C ARG A 225 -6.03 -9.23 -22.80
N THR A 226 -6.32 -7.97 -22.46
CA THR A 226 -7.23 -7.11 -23.22
C THR A 226 -6.46 -5.89 -23.75
N PRO A 227 -6.90 -5.27 -24.85
CA PRO A 227 -6.16 -4.16 -25.46
C PRO A 227 -5.84 -2.98 -24.52
N TYR A 228 -6.68 -2.76 -23.50
CA TYR A 228 -6.46 -1.69 -22.54
C TYR A 228 -5.30 -2.00 -21.57
N TRP A 229 -5.19 -3.26 -21.13
CA TRP A 229 -4.20 -3.67 -20.13
C TRP A 229 -2.87 -4.12 -20.74
N ASP A 230 -2.87 -4.57 -22.00
CA ASP A 230 -1.73 -5.20 -22.69
C ASP A 230 -0.45 -4.34 -22.68
N TRP A 231 0.70 -4.96 -22.38
CA TRP A 231 2.03 -4.34 -22.44
C TRP A 231 2.58 -4.17 -23.86
N THR A 232 2.15 -4.98 -24.83
CA THR A 232 2.70 -5.04 -26.19
C THR A 232 2.73 -3.66 -26.85
N GLU A 233 1.60 -2.98 -26.87
CA GLU A 233 1.47 -1.66 -27.51
C GLU A 233 2.13 -0.54 -26.70
N ARG A 234 2.31 -0.75 -25.39
CA ARG A 234 2.94 0.23 -24.47
C ARG A 234 4.47 0.27 -24.64
N GLU A 235 5.06 -0.82 -25.11
CA GLU A 235 6.48 -0.89 -25.53
C GLU A 235 6.75 -0.26 -26.91
N GLY A 236 5.69 0.08 -27.66
CA GLY A 236 5.80 0.72 -28.97
C GLY A 236 6.31 2.17 -28.91
N SER A 237 6.59 2.73 -30.08
CA SER A 237 7.07 4.12 -30.25
C SER A 237 5.96 5.18 -30.19
N GLU A 238 4.70 4.80 -30.39
CA GLU A 238 3.58 5.73 -30.35
C GLU A 238 3.21 6.08 -28.89
N HIS A 239 3.47 7.33 -28.49
CA HIS A 239 3.33 7.76 -27.08
C HIS A 239 1.92 7.52 -26.50
N TYR A 240 0.85 7.85 -27.23
CA TYR A 240 -0.53 7.67 -26.74
C TYR A 240 -0.87 6.20 -26.42
N ARG A 241 -0.21 5.24 -27.07
CA ARG A 241 -0.43 3.81 -26.80
C ARG A 241 0.07 3.40 -25.42
N LYS A 242 1.02 4.14 -24.84
CA LYS A 242 1.43 3.97 -23.44
C LYS A 242 0.29 4.17 -22.44
N TYR A 243 -0.83 4.75 -22.86
CA TYR A 243 -2.03 4.94 -22.05
C TYR A 243 -3.28 4.30 -22.67
N ALA A 244 -3.14 3.55 -23.76
CA ALA A 244 -4.26 3.11 -24.60
C ALA A 244 -5.19 4.26 -25.02
N GLY A 245 -4.63 5.46 -25.23
CA GLY A 245 -5.38 6.68 -25.52
C GLY A 245 -4.71 7.95 -24.96
N THR A 246 -5.52 8.96 -24.67
CA THR A 246 -5.04 10.25 -24.13
C THR A 246 -4.40 10.07 -22.76
N ALA A 247 -3.17 10.58 -22.59
CA ALA A 247 -2.48 10.54 -21.30
C ALA A 247 -3.22 11.34 -20.21
N PRO A 248 -3.17 10.94 -18.93
CA PRO A 248 -3.80 11.67 -17.83
C PRO A 248 -2.93 12.86 -17.38
N VAL A 249 -2.72 13.83 -18.28
CA VAL A 249 -1.68 14.88 -18.19
C VAL A 249 -1.55 15.51 -16.80
N HIS A 250 -2.65 15.97 -16.20
CA HIS A 250 -2.61 16.63 -14.89
C HIS A 250 -2.18 15.67 -13.76
N LEU A 251 -2.59 14.40 -13.81
CA LEU A 251 -2.12 13.40 -12.83
C LEU A 251 -0.62 13.11 -13.00
N LEU A 252 -0.08 13.23 -14.21
CA LEU A 252 1.35 13.07 -14.46
C LEU A 252 2.15 14.28 -13.95
N PHE A 253 1.61 15.50 -14.03
CA PHE A 253 2.20 16.66 -13.35
C PHE A 253 2.25 16.47 -11.83
N ALA A 254 1.14 16.02 -11.23
CA ALA A 254 1.09 15.72 -9.80
C ALA A 254 2.12 14.65 -9.41
N LEU A 255 2.17 13.54 -10.16
CA LEU A 255 3.10 12.46 -9.90
C LEU A 255 4.55 12.93 -10.01
N ARG A 256 4.87 13.76 -11.01
CA ARG A 256 6.22 14.30 -11.20
C ARG A 256 6.66 15.12 -9.99
N GLU A 257 5.80 15.99 -9.49
CA GLU A 257 6.10 16.78 -8.30
C GLU A 257 6.24 15.90 -7.05
N ALA A 258 5.36 14.92 -6.88
CA ALA A 258 5.43 14.01 -5.74
C ALA A 258 6.75 13.19 -5.72
N ILE A 259 7.17 12.67 -6.88
CA ILE A 259 8.46 11.94 -6.99
C ILE A 259 9.63 12.90 -6.75
N ASN A 260 9.58 14.14 -7.25
CA ASN A 260 10.61 15.14 -6.94
C ASN A 260 10.75 15.37 -5.44
N MET A 261 9.63 15.52 -4.73
CA MET A 261 9.63 15.70 -3.27
C MET A 261 10.21 14.48 -2.55
N ILE A 262 9.83 13.26 -2.95
CA ILE A 262 10.37 12.02 -2.36
C ILE A 262 11.88 11.92 -2.60
N HIS A 263 12.36 12.23 -3.80
CA HIS A 263 13.80 12.22 -4.09
C HIS A 263 14.56 13.32 -3.36
N ALA A 264 13.96 14.50 -3.18
CA ALA A 264 14.56 15.59 -2.40
C ALA A 264 14.68 15.24 -0.91
N GLU A 265 13.71 14.50 -0.35
CA GLU A 265 13.82 13.93 1.00
C GLU A 265 14.86 12.80 1.05
N GLY A 266 14.92 11.97 0.02
CA GLY A 266 15.66 10.71 -0.02
C GLY A 266 14.79 9.55 0.47
N LEU A 267 14.85 8.40 -0.22
CA LEU A 267 13.98 7.26 0.08
C LEU A 267 14.24 6.69 1.47
N GLU A 268 15.50 6.57 1.88
CA GLU A 268 15.88 6.06 3.20
C GLU A 268 15.37 6.97 4.32
N ASN A 269 15.41 8.29 4.11
CA ASN A 269 14.87 9.26 5.05
C ASN A 269 13.34 9.19 5.10
N ALA A 270 12.68 9.02 3.96
CA ALA A 270 11.24 8.80 3.92
C ALA A 270 10.88 7.52 4.68
N PHE A 271 11.60 6.41 4.47
CA PHE A 271 11.37 5.15 5.19
C PHE A 271 11.57 5.32 6.71
N GLU A 272 12.62 6.01 7.11
CA GLU A 272 12.91 6.29 8.52
C GLU A 272 11.83 7.18 9.15
N ARG A 273 11.36 8.21 8.45
CA ARG A 273 10.24 9.04 8.90
C ARG A 273 8.99 8.20 9.15
N HIS A 274 8.63 7.33 8.22
CA HIS A 274 7.48 6.43 8.37
C HIS A 274 7.67 5.44 9.53
N ARG A 275 8.89 4.88 9.70
CA ARG A 275 9.23 4.00 10.83
C ARG A 275 9.07 4.71 12.17
N LEU A 276 9.60 5.92 12.29
CA LEU A 276 9.50 6.74 13.51
C LEU A 276 8.05 7.07 13.84
N LEU A 277 7.27 7.55 12.86
CA LEU A 277 5.87 7.93 13.04
C LEU A 277 4.95 6.73 13.31
N GLY A 278 5.20 5.60 12.65
CA GLY A 278 4.49 4.34 12.92
C GLY A 278 4.72 3.89 14.36
N GLU A 279 5.95 3.99 14.85
CA GLU A 279 6.26 3.68 16.25
C GLU A 279 5.64 4.67 17.23
N THR A 280 5.63 5.98 16.92
CA THR A 280 4.91 7.00 17.70
C THR A 280 3.45 6.60 17.94
N VAL A 281 2.74 6.15 16.89
CA VAL A 281 1.36 5.67 17.03
C VAL A 281 1.28 4.41 17.89
N ARG A 282 2.19 3.45 17.71
CA ARG A 282 2.20 2.21 18.50
C ARG A 282 2.49 2.47 19.98
N ARG A 283 3.32 3.45 20.33
CA ARG A 283 3.57 3.84 21.74
C ARG A 283 2.28 4.31 22.43
N ALA A 284 1.50 5.16 21.75
CA ALA A 284 0.22 5.60 22.28
C ALA A 284 -0.79 4.45 22.42
N VAL A 285 -0.92 3.61 21.39
CA VAL A 285 -1.85 2.46 21.41
C VAL A 285 -1.49 1.47 22.51
N ALA A 286 -0.19 1.26 22.78
CA ALA A 286 0.26 0.36 23.85
C ALA A 286 -0.22 0.83 25.23
N VAL A 287 -0.12 2.14 25.51
CA VAL A 287 -0.64 2.73 26.76
C VAL A 287 -2.16 2.63 26.80
N TRP A 288 -2.86 2.96 25.71
CA TRP A 288 -4.33 2.86 25.70
C TRP A 288 -4.82 1.43 25.97
N ALA A 289 -4.07 0.42 25.50
CA ALA A 289 -4.40 -0.99 25.68
C ALA A 289 -4.36 -1.47 27.14
N GLU A 290 -3.72 -0.74 28.06
CA GLU A 290 -3.76 -1.03 29.50
C GLU A 290 -5.18 -0.98 30.07
N GLY A 291 -6.09 -0.21 29.44
CA GLY A 291 -7.51 -0.18 29.78
C GLY A 291 -8.30 -1.39 29.27
N GLN A 292 -7.65 -2.36 28.61
CA GLN A 292 -8.19 -3.63 28.13
C GLN A 292 -9.33 -3.58 27.10
N VAL A 293 -9.72 -2.37 26.68
CA VAL A 293 -10.74 -2.15 25.62
C VAL A 293 -10.08 -2.01 24.25
N LEU A 294 -8.95 -1.31 24.15
CA LEU A 294 -8.20 -1.14 22.92
C LEU A 294 -7.06 -2.16 22.83
N GLY A 295 -6.65 -2.50 21.61
CA GLY A 295 -5.50 -3.38 21.41
C GLY A 295 -5.01 -3.41 19.98
N PHE A 296 -3.84 -3.99 19.76
CA PHE A 296 -3.33 -4.24 18.42
C PHE A 296 -4.04 -5.42 17.77
N ASN A 297 -4.41 -5.25 16.49
CA ASN A 297 -4.86 -6.39 15.70
C ASN A 297 -3.70 -7.38 15.47
N ILE A 298 -2.56 -6.88 14.98
CA ILE A 298 -1.34 -7.67 14.79
C ILE A 298 -0.64 -7.90 16.12
N ALA A 299 -0.52 -9.17 16.49
CA ALA A 299 0.00 -9.59 17.79
C ALA A 299 1.49 -9.25 17.92
N GLU A 300 2.30 -9.70 16.96
CA GLU A 300 3.75 -9.54 17.00
C GLU A 300 4.17 -8.13 16.60
N ALA A 301 5.03 -7.50 17.41
CA ALA A 301 5.43 -6.11 17.18
C ALA A 301 6.21 -5.92 15.86
N ALA A 302 7.06 -6.88 15.49
CA ALA A 302 7.86 -6.85 14.28
C ALA A 302 7.04 -6.99 12.99
N GLU A 303 5.81 -7.51 13.08
CA GLU A 303 4.90 -7.72 11.95
C GLU A 303 3.96 -6.53 11.71
N ARG A 304 4.09 -5.45 12.51
CA ARG A 304 3.21 -4.28 12.42
C ARG A 304 3.72 -3.31 11.35
N SER A 305 2.81 -2.87 10.50
CA SER A 305 3.12 -1.90 9.45
C SER A 305 3.57 -0.53 10.00
N ASN A 306 4.49 0.10 9.25
CA ASN A 306 4.92 1.49 9.42
C ASN A 306 4.11 2.48 8.58
N THR A 307 2.97 2.06 8.02
CA THR A 307 2.09 2.92 7.21
C THR A 307 0.67 2.99 7.76
N VAL A 308 0.23 1.99 8.53
CA VAL A 308 -1.06 1.98 9.23
C VAL A 308 -1.04 1.10 10.47
N THR A 309 -1.72 1.54 11.53
CA THR A 309 -1.98 0.73 12.73
C THR A 309 -3.47 0.42 12.84
N THR A 310 -3.84 -0.86 12.82
CA THR A 310 -5.22 -1.32 13.08
C THR A 310 -5.42 -1.59 14.57
N VAL A 311 -6.36 -0.87 15.17
CA VAL A 311 -6.68 -0.90 16.60
C VAL A 311 -8.03 -1.59 16.81
N THR A 312 -8.03 -2.75 17.44
CA THR A 312 -9.24 -3.48 17.83
C THR A 312 -9.88 -2.84 19.06
N VAL A 313 -11.21 -2.89 19.13
CA VAL A 313 -12.00 -2.34 20.24
C VAL A 313 -12.94 -3.42 20.77
N LYS A 314 -12.91 -3.66 22.08
CA LYS A 314 -13.75 -4.65 22.78
C LYS A 314 -14.70 -3.97 23.75
N GLY A 315 -15.98 -4.30 23.69
CA GLY A 315 -16.98 -3.75 24.62
C GLY A 315 -17.33 -2.28 24.41
N ALA A 316 -16.91 -1.67 23.29
CA ALA A 316 -17.28 -0.31 22.88
C ALA A 316 -17.45 -0.24 21.35
N ASP A 317 -18.18 0.77 20.86
CA ASP A 317 -18.39 1.02 19.42
C ASP A 317 -17.20 1.82 18.83
N PRO A 318 -16.34 1.22 17.97
CA PRO A 318 -15.28 1.96 17.30
C PRO A 318 -15.83 3.10 16.44
N ALA A 319 -17.03 2.97 15.86
CA ALA A 319 -17.63 4.02 15.05
C ALA A 319 -18.01 5.25 15.89
N ALA A 320 -18.26 5.10 17.19
CA ALA A 320 -18.46 6.23 18.10
C ALA A 320 -17.18 7.06 18.26
N ILE A 321 -16.02 6.40 18.39
CA ILE A 321 -14.70 7.07 18.45
C ILE A 321 -14.46 7.86 17.17
N GLN A 322 -14.68 7.23 16.02
CA GLN A 322 -14.49 7.85 14.70
C GLN A 322 -15.44 9.03 14.47
N ARG A 323 -16.73 8.88 14.80
CA ARG A 323 -17.72 9.97 14.70
C ARG A 323 -17.32 11.14 15.59
N TYR A 324 -16.90 10.87 16.84
CA TYR A 324 -16.45 11.93 17.74
C TYR A 324 -15.24 12.67 17.18
N ALA A 325 -14.18 11.93 16.80
CA ALA A 325 -12.96 12.51 16.23
C ALA A 325 -13.25 13.40 15.01
N LYS A 326 -14.12 12.94 14.10
CA LYS A 326 -14.49 13.68 12.89
C LYS A 326 -15.37 14.89 13.19
N GLU A 327 -16.50 14.68 13.87
CA GLU A 327 -17.54 15.69 14.00
C GLU A 327 -17.21 16.75 15.07
N LYS A 328 -16.45 16.38 16.09
CA LYS A 328 -16.08 17.28 17.20
C LYS A 328 -14.69 17.89 17.05
N CYS A 329 -13.76 17.19 16.38
CA CYS A 329 -12.35 17.58 16.39
C CYS A 329 -11.68 17.68 15.00
N GLY A 330 -12.33 17.25 13.91
CA GLY A 330 -11.79 17.37 12.56
C GLY A 330 -10.73 16.34 12.16
N VAL A 331 -10.68 15.18 12.85
CA VAL A 331 -9.79 14.06 12.49
C VAL A 331 -10.62 12.91 11.92
N VAL A 332 -10.25 12.44 10.73
CA VAL A 332 -10.90 11.29 10.07
C VAL A 332 -10.04 10.05 10.24
N LEU A 333 -10.58 9.05 10.93
CA LEU A 333 -9.94 7.75 11.16
C LEU A 333 -10.48 6.68 10.20
N GLY A 334 -9.64 5.74 9.80
CA GLY A 334 -10.05 4.63 8.94
C GLY A 334 -10.98 3.64 9.68
N THR A 335 -11.99 3.11 9.01
CA THR A 335 -12.86 2.04 9.55
C THR A 335 -12.21 0.68 9.43
N GLY A 336 -12.55 -0.27 10.31
CA GLY A 336 -12.25 -1.69 10.09
C GLY A 336 -12.85 -2.20 8.78
N ILE A 337 -12.15 -3.14 8.13
CA ILE A 337 -12.52 -3.72 6.83
C ILE A 337 -12.56 -5.24 6.96
N GLY A 338 -13.47 -5.89 6.21
CA GLY A 338 -13.60 -7.35 6.21
C GLY A 338 -13.97 -7.86 7.60
N ASP A 339 -13.24 -8.85 8.09
CA ASP A 339 -13.48 -9.49 9.38
C ASP A 339 -13.36 -8.53 10.58
N LEU A 340 -12.78 -7.34 10.39
CA LEU A 340 -12.64 -6.30 11.40
C LEU A 340 -13.70 -5.19 11.31
N GLN A 341 -14.67 -5.30 10.40
CA GLN A 341 -15.76 -4.34 10.29
C GLN A 341 -16.56 -4.28 11.61
N GLY A 342 -16.76 -3.07 12.13
CA GLY A 342 -17.44 -2.84 13.40
C GLY A 342 -16.64 -3.22 14.66
N GLN A 343 -15.42 -3.76 14.51
CA GLN A 343 -14.59 -4.26 15.62
C GLN A 343 -13.27 -3.49 15.77
N ALA A 344 -12.90 -2.67 14.79
CA ALA A 344 -11.65 -1.92 14.78
C ALA A 344 -11.80 -0.56 14.10
N PHE A 345 -10.85 0.32 14.40
CA PHE A 345 -10.53 1.49 13.59
C PHE A 345 -9.04 1.46 13.20
N ARG A 346 -8.64 2.30 12.25
CA ARG A 346 -7.30 2.35 11.68
C ARG A 346 -6.75 3.76 11.76
N ILE A 347 -5.48 3.85 12.12
CA ILE A 347 -4.72 5.10 12.20
C ILE A 347 -3.64 5.02 11.13
N ALA A 348 -3.79 5.78 10.05
CA ALA A 348 -2.78 5.85 9.02
C ALA A 348 -1.68 6.86 9.37
N HIS A 349 -0.46 6.52 8.98
CA HIS A 349 0.74 7.31 9.19
C HIS A 349 1.65 7.19 7.95
N MET A 350 1.06 7.36 6.76
CA MET A 350 1.71 7.17 5.46
C MET A 350 1.60 8.37 4.52
N GLY A 351 2.58 8.51 3.63
CA GLY A 351 2.65 9.56 2.61
C GLY A 351 3.11 10.90 3.19
N HIS A 352 2.35 11.97 2.93
CA HIS A 352 2.68 13.32 3.38
C HIS A 352 2.22 13.53 4.82
N VAL A 353 3.02 13.05 5.76
CA VAL A 353 2.73 13.08 7.20
C VAL A 353 3.96 13.46 8.00
N ASN A 354 3.77 14.22 9.07
CA ASN A 354 4.81 14.69 9.99
C ASN A 354 4.40 14.52 11.46
N ALA A 355 5.31 14.81 12.38
CA ALA A 355 5.10 14.63 13.82
C ALA A 355 3.89 15.41 14.37
N PRO A 356 3.70 16.72 14.09
CA PRO A 356 2.50 17.44 14.54
C PRO A 356 1.18 16.81 14.09
N MET A 357 1.11 16.32 12.85
CA MET A 357 -0.09 15.66 12.32
C MET A 357 -0.42 14.37 13.08
N VAL A 358 0.60 13.54 13.36
CA VAL A 358 0.44 12.29 14.11
C VAL A 358 0.09 12.58 15.57
N LEU A 359 0.84 13.44 16.25
CA LEU A 359 0.60 13.78 17.65
C LEU A 359 -0.79 14.42 17.85
N GLY A 360 -1.21 15.31 16.94
CA GLY A 360 -2.56 15.88 16.95
C GLY A 360 -3.66 14.83 16.75
N THR A 361 -3.44 13.85 15.86
CA THR A 361 -4.35 12.71 15.67
C THR A 361 -4.47 11.88 16.95
N LEU A 362 -3.35 11.55 17.59
CA LEU A 362 -3.32 10.77 18.84
C LEU A 362 -4.01 11.51 19.99
N GLY A 363 -3.78 12.83 20.11
CA GLY A 363 -4.46 13.68 21.09
C GLY A 363 -5.97 13.70 20.89
N VAL A 364 -6.44 13.81 19.64
CA VAL A 364 -7.89 13.76 19.36
C VAL A 364 -8.49 12.39 19.68
N ILE A 365 -7.74 11.30 19.47
CA ILE A 365 -8.19 9.95 19.88
C ILE A 365 -8.33 9.91 21.41
N GLU A 366 -7.36 10.38 22.20
CA GLU A 366 -7.49 10.44 23.66
C GLU A 366 -8.66 11.30 24.13
N VAL A 367 -8.89 12.46 23.49
CA VAL A 367 -10.08 13.30 23.77
C VAL A 367 -11.36 12.50 23.50
N ALA A 368 -11.44 11.76 22.39
CA ALA A 368 -12.60 10.93 22.08
C ALA A 368 -12.79 9.81 23.12
N LEU A 369 -11.72 9.11 23.51
CA LEU A 369 -11.77 8.06 24.52
C LEU A 369 -12.26 8.59 25.87
N ALA A 370 -11.74 9.75 26.31
CA ALA A 370 -12.16 10.40 27.54
C ALA A 370 -13.62 10.88 27.49
N ALA A 371 -14.02 11.55 26.40
CA ALA A 371 -15.37 12.09 26.25
C ALA A 371 -16.44 10.99 26.18
N LEU A 372 -16.10 9.85 25.55
CA LEU A 372 -16.98 8.68 25.45
C LEU A 372 -16.88 7.74 26.65
N LYS A 373 -16.05 8.06 27.66
CA LYS A 373 -15.79 7.25 28.85
C LYS A 373 -15.36 5.82 28.52
N ILE A 374 -14.59 5.66 27.45
CA ILE A 374 -14.02 4.37 27.06
C ILE A 374 -12.80 4.09 27.95
N PRO A 375 -12.74 2.97 28.68
CA PRO A 375 -11.56 2.62 29.47
C PRO A 375 -10.29 2.54 28.61
N HIS A 376 -9.24 3.26 29.04
CA HIS A 376 -7.93 3.28 28.39
C HIS A 376 -6.86 3.67 29.44
N GLY A 377 -5.61 3.24 29.24
CA GLY A 377 -4.47 3.81 29.97
C GLY A 377 -4.25 5.28 29.61
N ARG A 378 -3.70 6.07 30.52
CA ARG A 378 -3.51 7.52 30.36
C ARG A 378 -2.07 7.85 29.95
N GLY A 379 -1.88 8.92 29.17
CA GLY A 379 -0.56 9.39 28.76
C GLY A 379 0.00 8.68 27.52
N GLY A 380 -0.87 8.20 26.63
CA GLY A 380 -0.44 7.61 25.36
C GLY A 380 0.21 8.65 24.45
N VAL A 381 -0.31 9.88 24.43
CA VAL A 381 0.34 11.01 23.73
C VAL A 381 1.69 11.34 24.35
N ASP A 382 1.82 11.31 25.67
CA ASP A 382 3.11 11.58 26.34
C ASP A 382 4.16 10.52 25.98
N ALA A 383 3.78 9.24 25.95
CA ALA A 383 4.65 8.16 25.51
C ALA A 383 5.08 8.32 24.04
N ALA A 384 4.18 8.80 23.19
CA ALA A 384 4.47 9.12 21.79
C ALA A 384 5.44 10.32 21.66
N VAL A 385 5.28 11.37 22.47
CA VAL A 385 6.18 12.53 22.53
C VAL A 385 7.57 12.12 22.99
N GLN A 386 7.67 11.33 24.07
CA GLN A 386 8.94 10.84 24.61
C GLN A 386 9.72 10.05 23.55
N TRP A 387 9.06 9.11 22.87
CA TRP A 387 9.67 8.33 21.79
C TRP A 387 10.28 9.22 20.70
N LEU A 388 9.55 10.23 20.23
CA LEU A 388 10.09 11.15 19.22
C LEU A 388 11.25 11.97 19.76
N GLY A 389 11.16 12.47 20.99
CA GLY A 389 12.25 13.24 21.62
C GLY A 389 13.55 12.46 21.78
N GLU A 390 13.46 11.14 21.95
CA GLU A 390 14.62 10.24 22.08
C GLU A 390 15.20 9.81 20.72
N ASN A 391 14.40 9.81 19.64
CA ASN A 391 14.77 9.15 18.38
C ASN A 391 14.89 10.11 17.18
N VAL A 392 14.35 11.33 17.26
CA VAL A 392 14.64 12.39 16.29
C VAL A 392 15.96 13.04 16.71
N ARG A 393 17.04 12.76 15.96
CA ARG A 393 18.38 13.29 16.26
C ARG A 393 18.35 14.83 16.26
N ALA A 394 19.00 15.43 17.27
CA ALA A 394 19.18 16.87 17.39
C ALA A 394 20.17 17.44 16.36
#